data_AF-A0A7S4E614-F1
#
_entry.id   AF-A0A7S4E614-F1
#
_cell.length_a   1.000
_cell.length_b   1.000
_cell.length_c   1.000
_cell.angle_alpha   90.00
_cell.angle_beta   90.00
_cell.angle_gamma   90.00
#
_symmetry.space_group_name_H-M   'P 1'
#
loop_
_entity.id
_entity.type
_entity.pdbx_description
1 polymer ?
#
loop_
_entity_poly.entity_id
_entity_poly.type
_entity_poly.pdbx_seq_one_letter_code
_entity_poly.pdbx_strand_id
1 'polypeptide(L)'
;MADPLGADALAALVNELNITKHEPKLQAANITTLRQLKALDDDGLSALGLPKGPTVRLREKLKAVAAVPVVTPPQTASPPTRQAPSPSGDNDCPICCDRPCDRRADCSGQHEFCSVCIQQWRAQTVMKAQQGTTCPCCREPITSVTNLTTGQKAAPVSAAPWGSAAAAPVQRAQPRPLQRVPPRPLVQPPQPRPMANPFNHAGNAPPQPSSRAAALAPRPPPQPEERKDESNSRWRSSALEQRRQEASSRETQLKRDLERTRAELEGAKRDLDAARRDAQAAAQQAYSAKTAQETAERRATEAEGRARSAAQDAEQRARAESSRALAEAARDRQRMASEIESLKARLQAANTAASGYQRAQRDAEDARDRVQRELAALRSRQSQQLNAQWNQRQALAHQQQQRPPPQQQYQAPPPPRARAAAPPPSSDVAVARVIPGATPAQWACPHCTFANLLHRTQTTAAGLSICELCTRTARVQ
;
A
#
# COMPACT_ATOMS: atom_id res chain seq x y z
N MET A 1 -3.73 22.72 -34.15
CA MET A 1 -3.33 22.27 -32.80
C MET A 1 -4.43 21.34 -32.30
N ALA A 2 -4.10 20.09 -31.96
CA ALA A 2 -5.09 19.15 -31.45
C ALA A 2 -5.49 19.55 -30.03
N ASP A 3 -6.80 19.71 -29.78
CA ASP A 3 -7.32 19.96 -28.44
C ASP A 3 -6.96 18.75 -27.55
N PRO A 4 -6.18 18.91 -26.46
CA PRO A 4 -5.76 17.80 -25.61
C PRO A 4 -6.93 17.08 -24.91
N LEU A 5 -8.15 17.64 -24.99
CA LEU A 5 -9.38 17.05 -24.48
C LEU A 5 -10.43 16.80 -25.58
N GLY A 6 -10.02 16.91 -26.85
CA GLY A 6 -10.88 16.73 -28.02
C GLY A 6 -11.24 15.28 -28.32
N ALA A 7 -11.94 15.06 -29.44
CA ALA A 7 -12.40 13.74 -29.88
C ALA A 7 -11.23 12.77 -30.17
N ASP A 8 -10.12 13.27 -30.71
CA ASP A 8 -8.93 12.46 -31.01
C ASP A 8 -8.27 11.91 -29.73
N ALA A 9 -8.30 12.68 -28.64
CA ALA A 9 -7.79 12.26 -27.33
C ALA A 9 -8.67 11.18 -26.70
N LEU A 10 -9.99 11.23 -26.92
CA LEU A 10 -10.92 10.19 -26.49
C LEU A 10 -10.65 8.88 -27.26
N ALA A 11 -10.47 8.95 -28.59
CA ALA A 11 -10.16 7.78 -29.41
C ALA A 11 -8.82 7.13 -29.03
N ALA A 12 -7.80 7.93 -28.73
CA ALA A 12 -6.51 7.44 -28.23
C ALA A 12 -6.65 6.71 -26.87
N LEU A 13 -7.40 7.28 -25.93
CA LEU A 13 -7.63 6.69 -24.61
C LEU A 13 -8.46 5.39 -24.67
N VAL A 14 -9.47 5.35 -25.54
CA VAL A 14 -10.31 4.15 -25.77
C VAL A 14 -9.48 3.00 -26.34
N ASN A 15 -8.55 3.29 -27.25
CA ASN A 15 -7.59 2.33 -27.78
C ASN A 15 -6.57 1.86 -26.72
N GLU A 16 -6.00 2.79 -25.94
CA GLU A 16 -5.01 2.48 -24.88
C GLU A 16 -5.61 1.57 -23.79
N LEU A 17 -6.86 1.81 -23.41
CA LEU A 17 -7.57 1.00 -22.41
C LEU A 17 -8.20 -0.27 -22.99
N ASN A 18 -8.05 -0.50 -24.31
CA ASN A 18 -8.61 -1.64 -25.04
C ASN A 18 -10.14 -1.79 -24.82
N ILE A 19 -10.86 -0.66 -24.76
CA ILE A 19 -12.32 -0.58 -24.59
C ILE A 19 -13.03 -0.17 -25.88
N THR A 20 -12.39 -0.32 -27.04
CA THR A 20 -12.93 -0.01 -28.38
C THR A 20 -14.30 -0.64 -28.64
N LYS A 21 -14.56 -1.84 -28.11
CA LYS A 21 -15.87 -2.51 -28.18
C LYS A 21 -17.02 -1.75 -27.48
N HIS A 22 -16.69 -0.82 -26.60
CA HIS A 22 -17.64 0.00 -25.84
C HIS A 22 -17.78 1.43 -26.39
N GLU A 23 -17.05 1.77 -27.45
CA GLU A 23 -17.15 3.07 -28.13
C GLU A 23 -18.58 3.41 -28.60
N PRO A 24 -19.39 2.47 -29.13
CA PRO A 24 -20.79 2.77 -29.48
C PRO A 24 -21.65 3.17 -28.28
N LYS A 25 -21.30 2.70 -27.07
CA LYS A 25 -22.01 3.05 -25.83
C LYS A 25 -21.63 4.45 -25.34
N LEU A 26 -20.37 4.85 -25.55
CA LEU A 26 -19.92 6.22 -25.28
C LEU A 26 -20.62 7.21 -26.23
N GLN A 27 -20.71 6.86 -27.51
CA GLN A 27 -21.45 7.63 -28.51
C GLN A 27 -22.96 7.71 -28.19
N ALA A 28 -23.58 6.60 -27.79
CA ALA A 28 -24.99 6.56 -27.39
C ALA A 28 -25.29 7.40 -26.13
N ALA A 29 -24.31 7.56 -25.25
CA ALA A 29 -24.38 8.44 -24.08
C ALA A 29 -24.03 9.92 -24.40
N ASN A 30 -23.88 10.28 -25.67
CA ASN A 30 -23.45 11.60 -26.15
C ASN A 30 -22.07 12.05 -25.63
N ILE A 31 -21.19 11.10 -25.30
CA ILE A 31 -19.82 11.36 -24.85
C ILE A 31 -18.90 11.27 -26.07
N THR A 32 -18.60 12.43 -26.64
CA THR A 32 -17.79 12.57 -27.86
C THR A 32 -16.41 13.19 -27.57
N THR A 33 -16.20 13.67 -26.35
CA THR A 33 -14.95 14.31 -25.92
C THR A 33 -14.48 13.79 -24.56
N LEU A 34 -13.16 13.84 -24.34
CA LEU A 34 -12.55 13.42 -23.07
C LEU A 34 -12.99 14.34 -21.91
N ARG A 35 -13.36 15.60 -22.22
CA ARG A 35 -13.95 16.55 -21.26
C ARG A 35 -15.32 16.09 -20.73
N GLN A 36 -16.18 15.58 -21.60
CA GLN A 36 -17.50 15.05 -21.21
C GLN A 36 -17.35 13.78 -20.37
N LEU A 37 -16.40 12.91 -20.72
CA LEU A 37 -16.13 11.69 -19.95
C LEU A 37 -15.60 12.01 -18.54
N LYS A 38 -14.80 13.07 -18.40
CA LYS A 38 -14.30 13.56 -17.10
C LYS A 38 -15.40 14.14 -16.20
N ALA A 39 -16.47 14.68 -16.79
CA ALA A 39 -17.55 15.31 -16.05
C ALA A 39 -18.53 14.30 -15.42
N LEU A 40 -18.40 13.01 -15.74
CA LEU A 40 -19.22 11.96 -15.16
C LEU A 40 -18.75 11.58 -13.76
N ASP A 41 -19.73 11.39 -12.89
CA ASP A 41 -19.56 10.82 -11.56
C ASP A 41 -19.45 9.29 -11.61
N ASP A 42 -19.25 8.70 -10.44
CA ASP A 42 -19.01 7.26 -10.28
C ASP A 42 -20.21 6.41 -10.75
N ASP A 43 -21.42 6.95 -10.58
CA ASP A 43 -22.67 6.34 -11.02
C ASP A 43 -22.82 6.46 -12.55
N GLY A 44 -22.48 7.62 -13.11
CA GLY A 44 -22.46 7.85 -14.56
C GLY A 44 -21.47 6.97 -15.31
N LEU A 45 -20.26 6.75 -14.76
CA LEU A 45 -19.27 5.83 -15.33
C LEU A 45 -19.70 4.37 -15.23
N SER A 46 -20.41 4.00 -14.16
CA SER A 46 -20.94 2.65 -13.97
C SER A 46 -22.10 2.35 -14.92
N ALA A 47 -22.92 3.36 -15.24
CA ALA A 47 -24.03 3.26 -16.19
C ALA A 47 -23.59 2.96 -17.63
N LEU A 48 -22.33 3.23 -17.99
CA LEU A 48 -21.76 2.90 -19.31
C LEU A 48 -21.51 1.40 -19.50
N GLY A 49 -21.65 0.59 -18.43
CA GLY A 49 -21.50 -0.86 -18.49
C GLY A 49 -20.08 -1.31 -18.88
N LEU A 50 -19.08 -0.52 -18.47
CA LEU A 50 -17.67 -0.83 -18.66
C LEU A 50 -17.22 -1.89 -17.62
N PRO A 51 -16.31 -2.81 -17.96
CA PRO A 51 -15.80 -3.78 -17.01
C PRO A 51 -15.02 -3.08 -15.88
N LYS A 52 -15.15 -3.58 -14.63
CA LYS A 52 -14.60 -2.91 -13.43
C LYS A 52 -13.10 -2.57 -13.51
N GLY A 53 -12.29 -3.42 -14.15
CA GLY A 53 -10.84 -3.18 -14.32
C GLY A 53 -10.53 -1.96 -15.21
N PRO A 54 -10.97 -1.94 -16.47
CA PRO A 54 -10.90 -0.77 -17.35
C PRO A 54 -11.48 0.51 -16.74
N THR A 55 -12.58 0.45 -15.99
CA THR A 55 -13.18 1.62 -15.34
C THR A 55 -12.25 2.26 -14.30
N VAL A 56 -11.53 1.44 -13.51
CA VAL A 56 -10.55 1.93 -12.53
C VAL A 56 -9.37 2.61 -13.24
N ARG A 57 -8.84 2.00 -14.30
CA ARG A 57 -7.74 2.58 -15.10
C ARG A 57 -8.15 3.86 -15.82
N LEU A 58 -9.40 3.91 -16.31
CA LEU A 58 -9.98 5.10 -16.92
C LEU A 58 -10.04 6.24 -15.89
N ARG A 59 -10.50 5.98 -14.67
CA ARG A 59 -10.56 6.97 -13.60
C ARG A 59 -9.18 7.50 -13.23
N GLU A 60 -8.19 6.61 -13.16
CA GLU A 60 -6.81 6.97 -12.83
C GLU A 60 -6.19 7.88 -13.90
N LYS A 61 -6.41 7.55 -15.18
CA LYS A 61 -5.97 8.38 -16.31
C LYS A 61 -6.69 9.73 -16.38
N LEU A 62 -8.00 9.77 -16.12
CA LEU A 62 -8.77 11.02 -16.06
C LEU A 62 -8.31 11.94 -14.91
N LYS A 63 -7.87 11.36 -13.78
CA LYS A 63 -7.24 12.10 -12.68
C LYS A 63 -5.87 12.66 -13.07
N ALA A 64 -5.04 11.87 -13.78
CA ALA A 64 -3.72 12.31 -14.24
C ALA A 64 -3.81 13.48 -15.24
N VAL A 65 -4.80 13.46 -16.14
CA VAL A 65 -5.06 14.57 -17.09
C VAL A 65 -5.51 15.86 -16.38
N ALA A 66 -6.01 15.79 -15.14
CA ALA A 66 -6.40 16.96 -14.35
C ALA A 66 -5.22 17.74 -13.74
N ALA A 67 -4.01 17.18 -13.72
CA ALA A 67 -2.87 17.73 -13.01
C ALA A 67 -1.92 18.59 -13.87
N VAL A 68 -2.23 18.83 -15.15
CA VAL A 68 -1.33 19.57 -16.06
C VAL A 68 -1.75 21.05 -16.14
N PRO A 69 -0.96 22.01 -15.61
CA PRO A 69 -1.19 23.43 -15.84
C PRO A 69 -0.78 23.83 -17.26
N VAL A 70 -1.64 24.64 -17.90
CA VAL A 70 -1.46 25.22 -19.23
C VAL A 70 -0.33 26.25 -19.22
N VAL A 71 0.73 26.04 -20.00
CA VAL A 71 1.65 27.11 -20.45
C VAL A 71 2.07 26.87 -21.92
N THR A 72 2.02 27.96 -22.68
CA THR A 72 2.10 28.14 -24.14
C THR A 72 3.57 28.12 -24.67
N PRO A 73 3.83 27.80 -25.98
CA PRO A 73 5.15 27.57 -26.62
C PRO A 73 5.70 28.86 -27.33
N PRO A 74 6.74 28.90 -28.24
CA PRO A 74 7.46 27.84 -28.98
C PRO A 74 8.99 28.03 -29.30
N GLN A 75 9.59 27.03 -29.96
CA GLN A 75 10.52 27.06 -31.15
C GLN A 75 11.59 25.94 -31.06
N THR A 76 12.13 25.25 -32.08
CA THR A 76 11.81 24.81 -33.46
C THR A 76 12.95 23.85 -33.90
N ALA A 77 12.67 22.72 -34.60
CA ALA A 77 13.57 21.88 -35.46
C ALA A 77 14.80 21.18 -34.79
N SER A 78 15.20 19.91 -34.96
CA SER A 78 15.01 18.79 -35.92
C SER A 78 15.41 17.43 -35.26
N PRO A 79 15.13 16.24 -35.86
CA PRO A 79 15.53 14.90 -35.34
C PRO A 79 16.66 14.22 -36.16
N PRO A 80 17.13 12.99 -35.84
CA PRO A 80 17.36 12.36 -34.54
C PRO A 80 18.82 11.88 -34.38
N THR A 81 19.33 11.77 -33.15
CA THR A 81 20.45 10.85 -32.86
C THR A 81 20.13 10.08 -31.59
N ARG A 82 20.22 8.76 -31.73
CA ARG A 82 19.98 7.72 -30.72
C ARG A 82 20.95 7.93 -29.55
N GLN A 83 20.49 8.53 -28.47
CA GLN A 83 21.17 8.51 -27.18
C GLN A 83 20.19 8.06 -26.10
N ALA A 84 20.70 7.19 -25.24
CA ALA A 84 19.99 6.57 -24.13
C ALA A 84 19.45 7.65 -23.17
N PRO A 85 18.22 7.50 -22.65
CA PRO A 85 17.75 8.40 -21.60
C PRO A 85 18.52 8.15 -20.30
N SER A 86 19.19 9.19 -19.82
CA SER A 86 19.64 9.32 -18.43
C SER A 86 18.44 9.29 -17.48
N PRO A 87 18.61 8.77 -16.24
CA PRO A 87 17.51 8.50 -15.32
C PRO A 87 17.08 9.80 -14.64
N SER A 88 15.83 10.18 -14.80
CA SER A 88 15.20 11.23 -14.02
C SER A 88 13.74 10.86 -13.79
N GLY A 89 13.42 10.68 -12.51
CA GLY A 89 12.06 10.69 -11.96
C GLY A 89 11.35 9.35 -12.02
N ASP A 90 11.28 8.67 -10.88
CA ASP A 90 10.39 7.54 -10.57
C ASP A 90 10.90 6.16 -11.02
N ASN A 91 11.96 5.70 -10.34
CA ASN A 91 12.38 4.29 -10.34
C ASN A 91 11.40 3.41 -9.53
N ASP A 92 10.11 3.73 -9.49
CA ASP A 92 9.15 2.93 -8.75
C ASP A 92 8.72 1.70 -9.55
N CYS A 93 8.54 0.60 -8.83
CA CYS A 93 8.15 -0.67 -9.41
C CYS A 93 6.80 -0.51 -10.12
N PRO A 94 6.70 -0.82 -11.43
CA PRO A 94 5.46 -0.64 -12.20
C PRO A 94 4.32 -1.58 -11.76
N ILE A 95 4.59 -2.52 -10.84
CA ILE A 95 3.61 -3.48 -10.32
C ILE A 95 2.97 -2.96 -9.03
N CYS A 96 3.77 -2.44 -8.09
CA CYS A 96 3.25 -1.98 -6.81
C CYS A 96 3.22 -0.46 -6.66
N CYS A 97 3.92 0.29 -7.51
CA CYS A 97 4.10 1.75 -7.45
C CYS A 97 4.63 2.30 -6.11
N ASP A 98 4.93 1.43 -5.14
CA ASP A 98 5.32 1.81 -3.78
C ASP A 98 6.82 1.64 -3.46
N ARG A 99 7.55 0.88 -4.28
CA ARG A 99 8.92 0.45 -3.96
C ARG A 99 9.87 0.73 -5.12
N PRO A 100 11.12 1.14 -4.84
CA PRO A 100 12.11 1.33 -5.88
C PRO A 100 12.45 0.00 -6.57
N CYS A 101 12.75 0.09 -7.86
CA CYS A 101 13.24 -0.99 -8.69
C CYS A 101 14.66 -1.38 -8.27
N ASP A 102 14.85 -2.66 -7.89
CA ASP A 102 16.14 -3.25 -7.52
C ASP A 102 16.50 -4.47 -8.39
N ARG A 103 15.60 -4.89 -9.30
CA ARG A 103 15.77 -6.03 -10.19
C ARG A 103 15.46 -5.66 -11.63
N ARG A 104 16.32 -6.08 -12.57
CA ARG A 104 16.09 -5.97 -14.01
C ARG A 104 15.82 -7.35 -14.60
N ALA A 105 14.69 -7.49 -15.31
CA ALA A 105 14.38 -8.69 -16.07
C ALA A 105 15.06 -8.64 -17.44
N ASP A 106 15.70 -9.75 -17.82
CA ASP A 106 16.36 -9.92 -19.10
C ASP A 106 15.33 -10.32 -20.18
N CYS A 107 14.55 -9.33 -20.60
CA CYS A 107 13.62 -9.35 -21.74
C CYS A 107 13.99 -8.22 -22.73
N SER A 108 13.37 -8.16 -23.92
CA SER A 108 13.72 -7.19 -24.97
C SER A 108 13.67 -5.73 -24.49
N GLY A 109 12.74 -5.43 -23.58
CA GLY A 109 12.56 -4.11 -22.98
C GLY A 109 13.38 -3.84 -21.71
N GLN A 110 14.17 -4.81 -21.22
CA GLN A 110 14.95 -4.69 -19.98
C GLN A 110 14.17 -4.11 -18.79
N HIS A 111 12.93 -4.55 -18.60
CA HIS A 111 12.03 -3.97 -17.61
C HIS A 111 12.55 -4.16 -16.17
N GLU A 112 12.39 -3.12 -15.35
CA GLU A 112 12.85 -3.09 -13.97
C GLU A 112 11.66 -3.21 -13.00
N PHE A 113 11.89 -3.90 -11.88
CA PHE A 113 10.88 -4.21 -10.88
C PHE A 113 11.51 -4.20 -9.49
N CYS A 114 10.67 -4.08 -8.44
CA CYS A 114 11.11 -4.43 -7.10
C CYS A 114 11.17 -5.95 -6.92
N SER A 115 12.06 -6.41 -6.04
CA SER A 115 12.38 -7.81 -5.80
C SER A 115 11.19 -8.62 -5.33
N VAL A 116 10.30 -8.01 -4.55
CA VAL A 116 9.08 -8.67 -4.07
C VAL A 116 8.13 -8.97 -5.22
N CYS A 117 7.82 -7.98 -6.05
CA CYS A 117 6.83 -8.15 -7.12
C CYS A 117 7.32 -9.14 -8.18
N ILE A 118 8.60 -9.09 -8.58
CA ILE A 118 9.12 -10.04 -9.58
C ILE A 118 9.23 -11.46 -9.04
N GLN A 119 9.55 -11.66 -7.75
CA GLN A 119 9.57 -12.99 -7.14
C GLN A 119 8.16 -13.57 -6.99
N GLN A 120 7.19 -12.74 -6.56
CA GLN A 120 5.79 -13.17 -6.41
C GLN A 120 5.18 -13.53 -7.76
N TRP A 121 5.49 -12.77 -8.81
CA TRP A 121 5.11 -13.08 -10.19
C TRP A 121 5.69 -14.41 -10.66
N ARG A 122 6.98 -14.66 -10.40
CA ARG A 122 7.63 -15.94 -10.70
C ARG A 122 6.98 -17.11 -9.95
N ALA A 123 6.66 -16.93 -8.68
CA ALA A 123 5.97 -17.96 -7.89
C ALA A 123 4.57 -18.29 -8.46
N GLN A 124 3.81 -17.27 -8.85
CA GLN A 124 2.47 -17.46 -9.42
C GLN A 124 2.49 -18.09 -10.82
N THR A 125 3.48 -17.77 -11.64
CA THR A 125 3.63 -18.35 -12.99
C THR A 125 4.05 -19.82 -12.94
N VAL A 126 4.95 -20.18 -12.01
CA VAL A 126 5.32 -21.59 -11.75
C VAL A 126 4.12 -22.41 -11.25
N MET A 127 3.30 -21.86 -10.35
CA MET A 127 2.09 -22.52 -9.84
C MET A 127 1.04 -22.78 -10.94
N LYS A 128 0.99 -21.95 -11.98
CA LYS A 128 0.03 -22.09 -13.09
C LYS A 128 0.51 -23.01 -14.22
N ALA A 129 1.59 -23.76 -14.03
CA ALA A 129 2.19 -24.67 -15.02
C ALA A 129 2.46 -24.02 -16.40
N GLN A 130 2.54 -22.68 -16.46
CA GLN A 130 2.95 -21.99 -17.68
C GLN A 130 4.44 -22.20 -17.85
N GLN A 131 4.82 -22.86 -18.94
CA GLN A 131 6.21 -23.15 -19.30
C GLN A 131 6.96 -21.83 -19.50
N GLY A 132 7.60 -21.32 -18.45
CA GLY A 132 8.45 -20.13 -18.47
C GLY A 132 7.85 -18.92 -17.74
N THR A 133 8.69 -18.26 -16.95
CA THR A 133 8.34 -16.99 -16.30
C THR A 133 8.36 -15.87 -17.34
N THR A 134 7.19 -15.33 -17.72
CA THR A 134 7.08 -14.21 -18.66
C THR A 134 7.16 -12.86 -17.97
N CYS A 135 7.61 -11.83 -18.70
CA CYS A 135 7.72 -10.47 -18.21
C CYS A 135 6.32 -9.87 -17.97
N PRO A 136 6.05 -9.27 -16.80
CA PRO A 136 4.77 -8.60 -16.52
C PRO A 136 4.42 -7.49 -17.53
N CYS A 137 5.43 -6.81 -18.08
CA CYS A 137 5.24 -5.67 -18.98
C CYS A 137 5.10 -6.10 -20.44
N CYS A 138 6.09 -6.82 -21.00
CA CYS A 138 6.11 -7.21 -22.41
C CYS A 138 5.65 -8.65 -22.70
N ARG A 139 5.36 -9.45 -21.66
CA ARG A 139 4.97 -10.88 -21.76
C ARG A 139 5.98 -11.81 -22.44
N GLU A 140 7.16 -11.32 -22.78
CA GLU A 140 8.26 -12.15 -23.29
C GLU A 140 8.87 -13.05 -22.21
N PRO A 141 9.48 -14.19 -22.57
CA PRO A 141 10.15 -15.06 -21.61
C PRO A 141 11.32 -14.34 -20.95
N ILE A 142 11.38 -14.39 -19.61
CA ILE A 142 12.49 -13.84 -18.83
C ILE A 142 13.60 -14.89 -18.79
N THR A 143 14.75 -14.58 -19.38
CA THR A 143 15.91 -15.49 -19.41
C THR A 143 16.72 -15.44 -18.11
N SER A 144 16.89 -14.25 -17.54
CA SER A 144 17.59 -14.03 -16.27
C SER A 144 17.01 -12.80 -15.54
N VAL A 145 17.30 -12.66 -14.24
CA VAL A 145 17.02 -11.44 -13.48
C VAL A 145 18.31 -10.98 -12.82
N THR A 146 18.67 -9.73 -13.07
CA THR A 146 19.89 -9.10 -12.56
C THR A 146 19.54 -8.19 -11.38
N ASN A 147 20.31 -8.23 -10.30
CA ASN A 147 20.20 -7.25 -9.23
C ASN A 147 20.89 -5.95 -9.65
N LEU A 148 20.17 -4.83 -9.60
CA LEU A 148 20.69 -3.51 -10.00
C LEU A 148 21.76 -2.99 -9.03
N THR A 149 21.65 -3.31 -7.74
CA THR A 149 22.60 -2.89 -6.71
C THR A 149 23.89 -3.70 -6.71
N THR A 150 23.80 -5.02 -6.95
CA THR A 150 24.97 -5.92 -6.83
C THR A 150 25.51 -6.42 -8.16
N GLY A 151 24.84 -6.13 -9.28
CA GLY A 151 25.21 -6.63 -10.62
C GLY A 151 25.09 -8.16 -10.77
N GLN A 152 24.65 -8.87 -9.73
CA GLN A 152 24.59 -10.33 -9.72
C GLN A 152 23.40 -10.82 -10.54
N LYS A 153 23.68 -11.64 -11.54
CA LYS A 153 22.67 -12.38 -12.30
C LYS A 153 22.22 -13.60 -11.49
N ALA A 154 20.92 -13.71 -11.23
CA ALA A 154 20.37 -14.94 -10.71
C ALA A 154 20.34 -16.00 -11.82
N ALA A 155 21.01 -17.12 -11.61
CA ALA A 155 21.02 -18.25 -12.55
C ALA A 155 19.59 -18.74 -12.83
N PRO A 156 19.30 -19.23 -14.06
CA PRO A 156 17.99 -19.78 -14.39
C PRO A 156 17.69 -20.94 -13.44
N VAL A 157 16.59 -20.82 -12.69
CA VAL A 157 16.10 -21.88 -11.82
C VAL A 157 15.57 -22.98 -12.71
N SER A 158 16.40 -23.98 -13.00
CA SER A 158 15.94 -25.26 -13.52
C SER A 158 14.86 -25.77 -12.57
N ALA A 159 13.70 -26.14 -13.11
CA ALA A 159 12.53 -26.57 -12.37
C ALA A 159 12.89 -27.69 -11.38
N ALA A 160 13.11 -27.32 -10.11
CA ALA A 160 13.14 -28.22 -8.98
C ALA A 160 12.00 -27.79 -8.05
N PRO A 161 11.13 -28.71 -7.61
CA PRO A 161 10.02 -28.39 -6.71
C PRO A 161 10.62 -28.08 -5.34
N TRP A 162 10.66 -26.80 -4.97
CA TRP A 162 11.07 -26.40 -3.62
C TRP A 162 9.85 -26.18 -2.74
N GLY A 163 9.66 -27.13 -1.82
CA GLY A 163 9.21 -26.79 -0.48
C GLY A 163 10.38 -26.20 0.30
N SER A 164 10.12 -25.01 0.87
CA SER A 164 10.78 -24.41 2.03
C SER A 164 12.24 -23.97 1.93
N ALA A 165 12.45 -22.67 2.10
CA ALA A 165 13.66 -22.12 2.67
C ALA A 165 13.32 -21.40 3.98
N ALA A 166 13.90 -21.88 5.09
CA ALA A 166 14.32 -21.01 6.18
C ALA A 166 15.53 -21.64 6.88
N ALA A 167 16.64 -20.90 6.83
CA ALA A 167 17.84 -20.93 7.67
C ALA A 167 18.80 -22.15 7.60
N ALA A 168 20.09 -21.80 7.54
CA ALA A 168 21.26 -22.69 7.49
C ALA A 168 21.43 -23.52 8.78
N PRO A 169 22.01 -24.73 8.66
CA PRO A 169 23.13 -25.03 9.54
C PRO A 169 24.29 -25.81 8.91
N VAL A 170 25.44 -25.61 9.54
CA VAL A 170 26.67 -26.40 9.65
C VAL A 170 26.63 -27.83 9.08
N GLN A 171 27.73 -28.15 8.37
CA GLN A 171 28.07 -29.44 7.76
C GLN A 171 27.74 -30.67 8.61
N ARG A 172 27.01 -31.62 8.02
CA ARG A 172 27.15 -33.05 8.32
C ARG A 172 26.99 -33.85 7.04
N ALA A 173 27.91 -34.77 6.80
CA ALA A 173 28.08 -35.52 5.56
C ALA A 173 26.79 -36.25 5.12
N GLN A 174 26.44 -36.08 3.84
CA GLN A 174 25.39 -36.81 3.13
C GLN A 174 25.93 -38.17 2.63
N PRO A 175 25.18 -39.28 2.73
CA PRO A 175 25.43 -40.51 1.99
C PRO A 175 24.82 -40.44 0.58
N ARG A 176 25.45 -41.16 -0.37
CA ARG A 176 25.09 -41.26 -1.80
C ARG A 176 23.64 -41.74 -2.05
N PRO A 177 23.01 -41.39 -3.19
CA PRO A 177 21.70 -41.88 -3.57
C PRO A 177 21.78 -43.26 -4.25
N LEU A 178 20.93 -44.20 -3.83
CA LEU A 178 20.62 -45.42 -4.57
C LEU A 178 19.42 -45.19 -5.51
N GLN A 179 19.50 -45.84 -6.66
CA GLN A 179 18.64 -45.68 -7.84
C GLN A 179 17.13 -45.88 -7.59
N ARG A 180 16.35 -45.18 -8.42
CA ARG A 180 14.92 -45.40 -8.70
C ARG A 180 14.63 -46.85 -9.13
N VAL A 181 13.59 -47.43 -8.54
CA VAL A 181 12.83 -48.57 -9.08
C VAL A 181 11.41 -48.07 -9.38
N PRO A 182 10.79 -48.42 -10.53
CA PRO A 182 9.45 -47.95 -10.90
C PRO A 182 8.33 -48.57 -10.04
N PRO A 183 7.15 -47.92 -9.94
CA PRO A 183 6.07 -48.38 -9.08
C PRO A 183 5.34 -49.60 -9.65
N ARG A 184 5.06 -50.57 -8.78
CA ARG A 184 4.23 -51.76 -9.02
C ARG A 184 2.74 -51.37 -8.99
N PRO A 185 1.84 -52.04 -9.74
CA PRO A 185 0.41 -51.71 -9.72
C PRO A 185 -0.25 -52.13 -8.40
N LEU A 186 -1.17 -51.28 -7.94
CA LEU A 186 -2.03 -51.50 -6.77
C LEU A 186 -2.90 -52.76 -6.94
N VAL A 187 -2.67 -53.75 -6.09
CA VAL A 187 -3.62 -54.86 -5.85
C VAL A 187 -4.67 -54.34 -4.87
N GLN A 188 -5.95 -54.40 -5.27
CA GLN A 188 -7.09 -54.03 -4.44
C GLN A 188 -7.15 -54.91 -3.17
N PRO A 189 -7.57 -54.36 -2.01
CA PRO A 189 -7.82 -55.15 -0.81
C PRO A 189 -9.05 -56.07 -1.01
N PRO A 190 -9.06 -57.28 -0.43
CA PRO A 190 -10.20 -58.18 -0.55
C PRO A 190 -11.41 -57.68 0.23
N GLN A 191 -12.57 -57.71 -0.43
CA GLN A 191 -13.89 -57.45 0.15
C GLN A 191 -14.23 -58.46 1.26
N PRO A 192 -14.94 -58.03 2.33
CA PRO A 192 -15.38 -58.93 3.40
C PRO A 192 -16.51 -59.84 2.90
N ARG A 193 -16.38 -61.15 3.15
CA ARG A 193 -17.44 -62.14 2.89
C ARG A 193 -18.56 -62.01 3.92
N PRO A 194 -19.84 -62.18 3.54
CA PRO A 194 -20.95 -62.20 4.49
C PRO A 194 -20.91 -63.48 5.34
N MET A 195 -21.17 -63.33 6.65
CA MET A 195 -21.37 -64.45 7.57
C MET A 195 -22.59 -65.26 7.15
N ALA A 196 -22.39 -66.56 6.91
CA ALA A 196 -23.47 -67.51 6.70
C ALA A 196 -23.92 -68.10 8.06
N ASN A 197 -25.24 -68.11 8.25
CA ASN A 197 -26.01 -68.65 9.38
C ASN A 197 -25.63 -70.10 9.77
N PRO A 198 -25.62 -70.45 11.08
CA PRO A 198 -25.30 -71.80 11.55
C PRO A 198 -26.53 -72.72 11.76
N PHE A 199 -27.60 -72.57 10.99
CA PHE A 199 -28.76 -73.47 11.06
C PHE A 199 -29.28 -73.83 9.67
N ASN A 200 -28.78 -74.94 9.12
CA ASN A 200 -29.52 -75.79 8.18
C ASN A 200 -28.78 -77.13 8.02
N HIS A 201 -29.12 -78.08 8.90
CA HIS A 201 -28.89 -79.49 8.66
C HIS A 201 -30.18 -80.09 8.13
N ALA A 202 -30.28 -80.24 6.81
CA ALA A 202 -31.28 -81.10 6.19
C ALA A 202 -30.67 -81.76 4.95
N GLY A 203 -30.57 -83.09 5.02
CA GLY A 203 -30.53 -83.97 3.87
C GLY A 203 -29.21 -84.04 3.10
N ASN A 204 -28.38 -85.04 3.41
CA ASN A 204 -27.91 -85.96 2.38
C ASN A 204 -27.40 -87.27 3.00
N ALA A 205 -27.95 -88.35 2.48
CA ALA A 205 -27.86 -89.73 2.96
C ALA A 205 -26.45 -90.35 2.82
N PRO A 206 -26.12 -91.37 3.63
CA PRO A 206 -24.89 -92.15 3.46
C PRO A 206 -25.00 -93.13 2.28
N PRO A 207 -23.93 -93.41 1.53
CA PRO A 207 -23.92 -94.52 0.60
C PRO A 207 -23.81 -95.86 1.35
N GLN A 208 -24.56 -96.85 0.86
CA GLN A 208 -24.66 -98.20 1.39
C GLN A 208 -23.41 -99.05 1.15
N PRO A 209 -23.18 -100.10 1.98
CA PRO A 209 -22.10 -101.06 1.77
C PRO A 209 -22.42 -102.04 0.64
N SER A 210 -21.53 -102.16 -0.35
CA SER A 210 -21.59 -103.21 -1.37
C SER A 210 -21.08 -104.53 -0.79
N SER A 211 -22.03 -105.39 -0.41
CA SER A 211 -21.84 -106.82 -0.18
C SER A 211 -21.53 -107.51 -1.51
N ARG A 212 -20.29 -107.96 -1.71
CA ARG A 212 -19.96 -108.93 -2.77
C ARG A 212 -19.43 -110.20 -2.12
N ALA A 213 -20.38 -111.09 -1.82
CA ALA A 213 -20.13 -112.50 -1.60
C ALA A 213 -19.61 -113.11 -2.92
N ALA A 214 -18.42 -113.70 -2.87
CA ALA A 214 -17.88 -114.53 -3.94
C ALA A 214 -17.56 -115.91 -3.36
N ALA A 215 -18.48 -116.82 -3.66
CA ALA A 215 -18.28 -118.22 -4.02
C ALA A 215 -17.22 -119.02 -3.24
N LEU A 216 -17.73 -119.78 -2.26
CA LEU A 216 -17.24 -121.09 -1.89
C LEU A 216 -17.06 -121.97 -3.16
N ALA A 217 -15.81 -122.20 -3.55
CA ALA A 217 -15.45 -123.26 -4.48
C ALA A 217 -15.00 -124.50 -3.68
N PRO A 218 -15.47 -125.72 -4.01
CA PRO A 218 -15.14 -126.93 -3.28
C PRO A 218 -13.68 -127.36 -3.53
N ARG A 219 -12.97 -127.62 -2.43
CA ARG A 219 -11.67 -128.30 -2.40
C ARG A 219 -11.82 -129.72 -2.97
N PRO A 220 -11.01 -130.14 -3.97
CA PRO A 220 -10.93 -131.55 -4.35
C PRO A 220 -10.16 -132.36 -3.28
N PRO A 221 -10.41 -133.68 -3.16
CA PRO A 221 -9.82 -134.54 -2.14
C PRO A 221 -8.32 -134.74 -2.37
N PRO A 222 -7.52 -134.97 -1.30
CA PRO A 222 -6.10 -135.26 -1.46
C PRO A 222 -5.93 -136.72 -1.90
N GLN A 223 -5.16 -136.95 -2.97
CA GLN A 223 -4.56 -138.25 -3.27
C GLN A 223 -3.07 -138.21 -2.93
N PRO A 224 -2.49 -139.36 -2.52
CA PRO A 224 -1.15 -139.43 -1.95
C PRO A 224 -0.12 -139.56 -3.08
N GLU A 225 0.83 -138.63 -3.16
CA GLU A 225 2.08 -138.86 -3.88
C GLU A 225 3.25 -138.53 -2.94
N GLU A 226 3.80 -139.58 -2.38
CA GLU A 226 5.16 -139.62 -1.85
C GLU A 226 6.17 -139.18 -2.92
N ARG A 227 7.26 -138.56 -2.46
CA ARG A 227 8.46 -138.12 -3.22
C ARG A 227 8.34 -136.82 -4.02
N LYS A 228 8.41 -135.67 -3.32
CA LYS A 228 9.05 -134.44 -3.86
C LYS A 228 9.38 -133.39 -2.77
N ASP A 229 9.79 -133.82 -1.58
CA ASP A 229 10.02 -132.90 -0.45
C ASP A 229 11.28 -132.03 -0.57
N GLU A 230 12.26 -132.38 -1.41
CA GLU A 230 13.50 -131.61 -1.53
C GLU A 230 13.42 -130.42 -2.51
N SER A 231 12.60 -130.49 -3.56
CA SER A 231 12.50 -129.42 -4.56
C SER A 231 11.57 -128.28 -4.14
N ASN A 232 10.51 -128.59 -3.38
CA ASN A 232 9.56 -127.61 -2.86
C ASN A 232 10.17 -126.79 -1.69
N SER A 233 11.10 -127.40 -0.95
CA SER A 233 11.81 -126.76 0.16
C SER A 233 12.76 -125.65 -0.33
N ARG A 234 13.49 -125.84 -1.45
CA ARG A 234 14.37 -124.80 -2.01
C ARG A 234 13.62 -123.55 -2.49
N TRP A 235 12.48 -123.70 -3.16
CA TRP A 235 11.66 -122.57 -3.60
C TRP A 235 11.01 -121.83 -2.43
N ARG A 236 10.58 -122.57 -1.40
CA ARG A 236 10.05 -121.96 -0.16
C ARG A 236 11.13 -121.20 0.61
N SER A 237 12.35 -121.74 0.70
CA SER A 237 13.50 -121.04 1.31
C SER A 237 13.88 -119.79 0.53
N SER A 238 13.95 -119.85 -0.80
CA SER A 238 14.25 -118.68 -1.65
C SER A 238 13.16 -117.61 -1.57
N ALA A 239 11.88 -118.01 -1.54
CA ALA A 239 10.76 -117.07 -1.40
C ALA A 239 10.69 -116.42 0.00
N LEU A 240 11.11 -117.14 1.05
CA LEU A 240 11.24 -116.58 2.40
C LEU A 240 12.41 -115.59 2.48
N GLU A 241 13.54 -115.90 1.85
CA GLU A 241 14.71 -115.01 1.79
C GLU A 241 14.39 -113.73 1.01
N GLN A 242 13.70 -113.84 -0.13
CA GLN A 242 13.24 -112.69 -0.90
C GLN A 242 12.26 -111.83 -0.11
N ARG A 243 11.30 -112.42 0.61
CA ARG A 243 10.39 -111.67 1.49
C ARG A 243 11.14 -110.97 2.64
N ARG A 244 12.21 -111.57 3.17
CA ARG A 244 13.07 -110.93 4.18
C ARG A 244 13.82 -109.73 3.61
N GLN A 245 14.37 -109.86 2.40
CA GLN A 245 15.04 -108.75 1.71
C GLN A 245 14.05 -107.62 1.37
N GLU A 246 12.86 -107.95 0.86
CA GLU A 246 11.80 -106.97 0.60
C GLU A 246 11.33 -106.29 1.89
N ALA A 247 11.16 -107.04 2.99
CA ALA A 247 10.81 -106.48 4.28
C ALA A 247 11.90 -105.52 4.80
N SER A 248 13.18 -105.88 4.69
CA SER A 248 14.30 -105.02 5.07
C SER A 248 14.41 -103.76 4.20
N SER A 249 14.16 -103.89 2.89
CA SER A 249 14.11 -102.74 1.97
C SER A 249 12.96 -101.78 2.29
N ARG A 250 11.79 -102.31 2.66
CA ARG A 250 10.63 -101.51 3.10
C ARG A 250 10.89 -100.84 4.43
N GLU A 251 11.54 -101.53 5.36
CA GLU A 251 11.92 -100.96 6.65
C GLU A 251 12.91 -99.79 6.49
N THR A 252 13.93 -99.95 5.65
CA THR A 252 14.89 -98.87 5.35
C THR A 252 14.26 -97.72 4.57
N GLN A 253 13.32 -98.00 3.67
CA GLN A 253 12.51 -96.97 3.00
C GLN A 253 11.68 -96.16 4.02
N LEU A 254 10.94 -96.84 4.90
CA LEU A 254 10.12 -96.21 5.94
C LEU A 254 10.96 -95.37 6.91
N LYS A 255 12.15 -95.84 7.29
CA LYS A 255 13.09 -95.07 8.12
C LYS A 255 13.50 -93.77 7.43
N ARG A 256 13.85 -93.81 6.14
CA ARG A 256 14.20 -92.61 5.37
C ARG A 256 13.02 -91.64 5.21
N ASP A 257 11.81 -92.15 5.02
CA ASP A 257 10.61 -91.33 4.92
C ASP A 257 10.24 -90.68 6.27
N LEU A 258 10.42 -91.40 7.38
CA LEU A 258 10.28 -90.85 8.74
C LEU A 258 11.32 -89.75 9.04
N GLU A 259 12.56 -89.93 8.61
CA GLU A 259 13.59 -88.89 8.77
C GLU A 259 13.29 -87.65 7.92
N ARG A 260 12.81 -87.85 6.69
CA ARG A 260 12.39 -86.74 5.82
C ARG A 260 11.23 -85.95 6.42
N THR A 261 10.16 -86.64 6.85
CA THR A 261 9.00 -85.99 7.47
C THR A 261 9.37 -85.29 8.78
N ARG A 262 10.30 -85.85 9.57
CA ARG A 262 10.84 -85.19 10.76
C ARG A 262 11.62 -83.91 10.42
N ALA A 263 12.45 -83.94 9.36
CA ALA A 263 13.18 -82.77 8.91
C ALA A 263 12.24 -81.67 8.39
N GLU A 264 11.20 -82.04 7.64
CA GLU A 264 10.15 -81.13 7.17
C GLU A 264 9.38 -80.49 8.35
N LEU A 265 9.04 -81.27 9.37
CA LEU A 265 8.37 -80.77 10.58
C LEU A 265 9.26 -79.75 11.32
N GLU A 266 10.55 -80.02 11.46
CA GLU A 266 11.49 -79.10 12.11
C GLU A 266 11.75 -77.84 11.27
N GLY A 267 11.66 -77.93 9.95
CA GLY A 267 11.63 -76.77 9.05
C GLY A 267 10.38 -75.92 9.26
N ALA A 268 9.20 -76.55 9.22
CA ALA A 268 7.92 -75.87 9.42
C ALA A 268 7.81 -75.20 10.81
N LYS A 269 8.37 -75.80 11.86
CA LYS A 269 8.47 -75.18 13.19
C LYS A 269 9.31 -73.90 13.17
N ARG A 270 10.47 -73.91 12.50
CA ARG A 270 11.33 -72.72 12.38
C ARG A 270 10.64 -71.61 11.61
N ASP A 271 9.91 -71.95 10.54
CA ASP A 271 9.15 -70.98 9.76
C ASP A 271 8.00 -70.39 10.57
N LEU A 272 7.30 -71.20 11.38
CA LEU A 272 6.27 -70.73 12.31
C LEU A 272 6.86 -69.76 13.35
N ASP A 273 8.01 -70.08 13.94
CA ASP A 273 8.69 -69.22 14.90
C ASP A 273 9.19 -67.91 14.27
N ALA A 274 9.66 -67.96 13.02
CA ALA A 274 10.01 -66.77 12.25
C ALA A 274 8.79 -65.89 11.99
N ALA A 275 7.69 -66.46 11.49
CA ALA A 275 6.45 -65.75 11.26
C ALA A 275 5.88 -65.13 12.55
N ARG A 276 6.03 -65.81 13.70
CA ARG A 276 5.61 -65.29 15.00
C ARG A 276 6.44 -64.07 15.43
N ARG A 277 7.76 -64.08 15.20
CA ARG A 277 8.62 -62.93 15.47
C ARG A 277 8.29 -61.74 14.56
N ASP A 278 8.05 -62.00 13.28
CA ASP A 278 7.68 -60.96 12.32
C ASP A 278 6.32 -60.33 12.69
N ALA A 279 5.34 -61.15 13.10
CA ALA A 279 4.06 -60.67 13.58
C ALA A 279 4.20 -59.81 14.85
N GLN A 280 5.08 -60.19 15.78
CA GLN A 280 5.36 -59.39 16.98
C GLN A 280 6.05 -58.06 16.63
N ALA A 281 7.01 -58.06 15.71
CA ALA A 281 7.67 -56.86 15.24
C ALA A 281 6.68 -55.90 14.54
N ALA A 282 5.79 -56.44 13.70
CA ALA A 282 4.73 -55.67 13.05
C ALA A 282 3.76 -55.06 14.07
N ALA A 283 3.38 -55.82 15.11
CA ALA A 283 2.52 -55.31 16.19
C ALA A 283 3.19 -54.17 16.98
N GLN A 284 4.49 -54.27 17.27
CA GLN A 284 5.25 -53.20 17.94
C GLN A 284 5.36 -51.95 17.07
N GLN A 285 5.60 -52.12 15.77
CA GLN A 285 5.61 -51.00 14.82
C GLN A 285 4.25 -50.31 14.75
N ALA A 286 3.16 -51.07 14.66
CA ALA A 286 1.80 -50.53 14.65
C ALA A 286 1.49 -49.73 15.93
N TYR A 287 1.90 -50.24 17.09
CA TYR A 287 1.74 -49.53 18.36
C TYR A 287 2.53 -48.20 18.36
N SER A 288 3.80 -48.24 17.96
CA SER A 288 4.63 -47.03 17.89
C SER A 288 4.10 -45.97 16.92
N ALA A 289 3.56 -46.41 15.77
CA ALA A 289 2.95 -45.54 14.77
C ALA A 289 1.69 -44.88 15.33
N LYS A 290 0.85 -45.64 16.08
CA LYS A 290 -0.33 -45.10 16.75
C LYS A 290 0.04 -44.04 17.78
N THR A 291 1.05 -44.29 18.63
CA THR A 291 1.50 -43.30 19.61
C THR A 291 2.08 -42.04 18.94
N ALA A 292 2.82 -42.21 17.84
CA ALA A 292 3.34 -41.08 17.06
C ALA A 292 2.20 -40.24 16.47
N GLN A 293 1.15 -40.88 15.97
CA GLN A 293 -0.04 -40.21 15.46
C GLN A 293 -0.76 -39.42 16.57
N GLU A 294 -1.04 -40.04 17.73
CA GLU A 294 -1.69 -39.37 18.86
C GLU A 294 -0.87 -38.16 19.35
N THR A 295 0.47 -38.28 19.34
CA THR A 295 1.38 -37.18 19.71
C THR A 295 1.34 -36.05 18.66
N ALA A 296 1.25 -36.38 17.37
CA ALA A 296 1.14 -35.40 16.30
C ALA A 296 -0.21 -34.65 16.36
N GLU A 297 -1.31 -35.36 16.59
CA GLU A 297 -2.64 -34.78 16.78
C GLU A 297 -2.70 -33.84 17.99
N ARG A 298 -2.08 -34.23 19.12
CA ARG A 298 -1.95 -33.36 20.30
C ARG A 298 -1.15 -32.09 20.01
N ARG A 299 -0.05 -32.20 19.26
CA ARG A 299 0.74 -31.01 18.85
C ARG A 299 -0.02 -30.11 17.89
N ALA A 300 -0.83 -30.68 16.99
CA ALA A 300 -1.66 -29.92 16.07
C ALA A 300 -2.72 -29.11 16.83
N THR A 301 -3.43 -29.74 17.77
CA THR A 301 -4.44 -29.06 18.60
C THR A 301 -3.81 -27.97 19.49
N GLU A 302 -2.64 -28.21 20.09
CA GLU A 302 -1.89 -27.19 20.83
C GLU A 302 -1.40 -26.03 19.94
N ALA A 303 -1.04 -26.30 18.69
CA ALA A 303 -0.65 -25.27 17.73
C ALA A 303 -1.86 -24.42 17.30
N GLU A 304 -3.01 -25.04 17.05
CA GLU A 304 -4.27 -24.33 16.77
C GLU A 304 -4.70 -23.45 17.95
N GLY A 305 -4.60 -23.96 19.18
CA GLY A 305 -4.90 -23.20 20.39
C GLY A 305 -4.02 -21.95 20.51
N ARG A 306 -2.71 -22.09 20.28
CA ARG A 306 -1.76 -20.96 20.26
C ARG A 306 -2.08 -19.96 19.15
N ALA A 307 -2.44 -20.44 17.96
CA ALA A 307 -2.82 -19.57 16.84
C ALA A 307 -4.09 -18.76 17.17
N ARG A 308 -5.11 -19.37 17.79
CA ARG A 308 -6.32 -18.68 18.24
C ARG A 308 -6.03 -17.63 19.30
N SER A 309 -5.19 -17.95 20.29
CA SER A 309 -4.77 -17.00 21.32
C SER A 309 -4.02 -15.81 20.71
N ALA A 310 -3.08 -16.06 19.80
CA ALA A 310 -2.35 -14.99 19.11
C ALA A 310 -3.26 -14.10 18.26
N ALA A 311 -4.28 -14.66 17.61
CA ALA A 311 -5.28 -13.90 16.87
C ALA A 311 -6.12 -13.00 17.79
N GLN A 312 -6.54 -13.50 18.95
CA GLN A 312 -7.27 -12.71 19.95
C GLN A 312 -6.41 -11.57 20.51
N ASP A 313 -5.14 -11.84 20.83
CA ASP A 313 -4.21 -10.81 21.30
C ASP A 313 -3.99 -9.72 20.25
N ALA A 314 -3.88 -10.10 18.96
CA ALA A 314 -3.76 -9.15 17.85
C ALA A 314 -5.02 -8.28 17.71
N GLU A 315 -6.22 -8.88 17.84
CA GLU A 315 -7.48 -8.15 17.80
C GLU A 315 -7.61 -7.15 18.96
N GLN A 316 -7.23 -7.55 20.17
CA GLN A 316 -7.24 -6.67 21.35
C GLN A 316 -6.28 -5.48 21.16
N ARG A 317 -5.08 -5.72 20.61
CA ARG A 317 -4.14 -4.64 20.28
C ARG A 317 -4.72 -3.68 19.24
N ALA A 318 -5.32 -4.19 18.17
CA ALA A 318 -5.95 -3.36 17.15
C ALA A 318 -7.10 -2.51 17.73
N ARG A 319 -7.90 -3.06 18.65
CA ARG A 319 -8.94 -2.30 19.37
C ARG A 319 -8.35 -1.21 20.25
N ALA A 320 -7.26 -1.49 20.97
CA ALA A 320 -6.58 -0.52 21.81
C ALA A 320 -5.98 0.62 20.97
N GLU A 321 -5.37 0.32 19.83
CA GLU A 321 -4.84 1.32 18.89
C GLU A 321 -5.96 2.19 18.30
N SER A 322 -7.06 1.58 17.86
CA SER A 322 -8.24 2.30 17.38
C SER A 322 -8.82 3.25 18.45
N SER A 323 -8.91 2.79 19.70
CA SER A 323 -9.36 3.62 20.82
C SER A 323 -8.42 4.80 21.09
N ARG A 324 -7.11 4.60 21.02
CA ARG A 324 -6.11 5.68 21.16
C ARG A 324 -6.24 6.70 20.04
N ALA A 325 -6.37 6.25 18.79
CA ALA A 325 -6.56 7.14 17.64
C ALA A 325 -7.85 7.97 17.75
N LEU A 326 -8.95 7.37 18.22
CA LEU A 326 -10.20 8.10 18.47
C LEU A 326 -10.05 9.15 19.58
N ALA A 327 -9.31 8.83 20.65
CA ALA A 327 -9.05 9.77 21.74
C ALA A 327 -8.16 10.95 21.28
N GLU A 328 -7.17 10.69 20.43
CA GLU A 328 -6.33 11.72 19.83
C GLU A 328 -7.13 12.63 18.90
N ALA A 329 -7.92 12.05 18.00
CA ALA A 329 -8.81 12.80 17.12
C ALA A 329 -9.82 13.67 17.90
N ALA A 330 -10.31 13.20 19.06
CA ALA A 330 -11.18 13.97 19.93
C ALA A 330 -10.46 15.19 20.53
N ARG A 331 -9.20 15.02 20.97
CA ARG A 331 -8.38 16.13 21.48
C ARG A 331 -8.08 17.16 20.40
N ASP A 332 -7.78 16.73 19.18
CA ASP A 332 -7.52 17.64 18.07
C ASP A 332 -8.76 18.43 17.66
N ARG A 333 -9.94 17.81 17.66
CA ARG A 333 -11.21 18.52 17.48
C ARG A 333 -11.42 19.58 18.55
N GLN A 334 -11.08 19.29 19.81
CA GLN A 334 -11.19 20.27 20.90
C GLN A 334 -10.21 21.43 20.73
N ARG A 335 -8.97 21.18 20.27
CA ARG A 335 -8.00 22.25 19.94
C ARG A 335 -8.50 23.12 18.78
N MET A 336 -9.00 22.53 17.70
CA MET A 336 -9.53 23.32 16.59
C MET A 336 -10.76 24.14 17.01
N ALA A 337 -11.62 23.59 17.87
CA ALA A 337 -12.76 24.35 18.41
C ALA A 337 -12.30 25.58 19.21
N SER A 338 -11.28 25.46 20.07
CA SER A 338 -10.76 26.58 20.83
C SER A 338 -10.03 27.61 19.96
N GLU A 339 -9.33 27.18 18.90
CA GLU A 339 -8.75 28.08 17.91
C GLU A 339 -9.80 28.88 17.14
N ILE A 340 -10.89 28.22 16.71
CA ILE A 340 -12.02 28.89 16.06
C ILE A 340 -12.64 29.93 17.00
N GLU A 341 -12.80 29.60 18.28
CA GLU A 341 -13.35 30.52 19.27
C GLU A 341 -12.41 31.73 19.50
N SER A 342 -11.10 31.50 19.56
CA SER A 342 -10.09 32.57 19.61
C SER A 342 -10.14 33.48 18.38
N LEU A 343 -10.28 32.91 17.17
CA LEU A 343 -10.39 33.66 15.93
C LEU A 343 -11.69 34.49 15.89
N LYS A 344 -12.81 33.94 16.35
CA LYS A 344 -14.07 34.69 16.49
C LYS A 344 -13.91 35.88 17.42
N ALA A 345 -13.27 35.70 18.58
CA ALA A 345 -13.01 36.79 19.51
C ALA A 345 -12.12 37.89 18.90
N ARG A 346 -11.06 37.50 18.17
CA ARG A 346 -10.18 38.46 17.44
C ARG A 346 -10.94 39.23 16.37
N LEU A 347 -11.81 38.56 15.61
CA LEU A 347 -12.64 39.20 14.58
C LEU A 347 -13.62 40.20 15.20
N GLN A 348 -14.24 39.85 16.34
CA GLN A 348 -15.14 40.76 17.04
C GLN A 348 -14.39 42.00 17.58
N ALA A 349 -13.20 41.82 18.13
CA ALA A 349 -12.34 42.93 18.55
C ALA A 349 -11.96 43.83 17.37
N ALA A 350 -11.58 43.25 16.23
CA ALA A 350 -11.28 43.99 15.00
C ALA A 350 -12.50 44.80 14.49
N ASN A 351 -13.69 44.21 14.47
CA ASN A 351 -14.92 44.91 14.07
C ASN A 351 -15.25 46.08 15.02
N THR A 352 -14.98 45.91 16.31
CA THR A 352 -15.19 46.97 17.32
C THR A 352 -14.20 48.11 17.09
N ALA A 353 -12.93 47.79 16.83
CA ALA A 353 -11.89 48.77 16.50
C ALA A 353 -12.21 49.52 15.19
N ALA A 354 -12.67 48.82 14.15
CA ALA A 354 -13.09 49.44 12.89
C ALA A 354 -14.25 50.42 13.09
N SER A 355 -15.23 50.06 13.91
CA SER A 355 -16.35 50.96 14.28
C SER A 355 -15.88 52.18 15.08
N GLY A 356 -14.84 52.02 15.90
CA GLY A 356 -14.15 53.13 16.57
C GLY A 356 -13.46 54.07 15.59
N TYR A 357 -12.75 53.53 14.60
CA TYR A 357 -12.09 54.32 13.56
C TYR A 357 -13.08 55.13 12.72
N GLN A 358 -14.22 54.53 12.33
CA GLN A 358 -15.27 55.25 11.60
C GLN A 358 -15.91 56.38 12.42
N ARG A 359 -16.02 56.24 13.76
CA ARG A 359 -16.44 57.34 14.63
C ARG A 359 -15.40 58.46 14.64
N ALA A 360 -14.13 58.12 14.85
CA ALA A 360 -13.05 59.11 14.83
C ALA A 360 -12.94 59.86 13.49
N GLN A 361 -13.19 59.18 12.36
CA GLN A 361 -13.26 59.84 11.05
C GLN A 361 -14.39 60.87 10.98
N ARG A 362 -15.61 60.52 11.42
CA ARG A 362 -16.74 61.45 11.48
C ARG A 362 -16.48 62.63 12.40
N ASP A 363 -15.90 62.39 13.58
CA ASP A 363 -15.55 63.47 14.51
C ASP A 363 -14.52 64.43 13.90
N ALA A 364 -13.57 63.91 13.11
CA ALA A 364 -12.58 64.71 12.39
C ALA A 364 -13.20 65.51 11.23
N GLU A 365 -14.16 64.95 10.50
CA GLU A 365 -14.94 65.66 9.47
C GLU A 365 -15.78 66.79 10.10
N ASP A 366 -16.51 66.50 11.17
CA ASP A 366 -17.27 67.51 11.92
C ASP A 366 -16.38 68.65 12.45
N ALA A 367 -15.17 68.32 12.91
CA ALA A 367 -14.19 69.32 13.32
C ALA A 367 -13.72 70.19 12.16
N ARG A 368 -13.46 69.61 10.99
CA ARG A 368 -13.12 70.36 9.77
C ARG A 368 -14.25 71.30 9.36
N ASP A 369 -15.50 70.84 9.40
CA ASP A 369 -16.67 71.66 9.05
C ASP A 369 -16.91 72.80 10.03
N ARG A 370 -16.63 72.59 11.33
CA ARG A 370 -16.62 73.69 12.32
C ARG A 370 -15.58 74.75 11.97
N VAL A 371 -14.34 74.33 11.68
CA VAL A 371 -13.27 75.25 11.29
C VAL A 371 -13.61 76.00 10.00
N GLN A 372 -14.19 75.33 8.99
CA GLN A 372 -14.60 75.99 7.75
C GLN A 372 -15.70 77.04 7.97
N ARG A 373 -16.68 76.73 8.84
CA ARG A 373 -17.72 77.70 9.21
C ARG A 373 -17.16 78.93 9.92
N GLU A 374 -16.23 78.75 10.85
CA GLU A 374 -15.56 79.87 11.51
C GLU A 374 -14.73 80.71 10.52
N LEU A 375 -14.00 80.06 9.62
CA LEU A 375 -13.23 80.74 8.58
C LEU A 375 -14.14 81.57 7.65
N ALA A 376 -15.30 81.01 7.26
CA ALA A 376 -16.29 81.72 6.47
C ALA A 376 -16.90 82.90 7.23
N ALA A 377 -17.19 82.74 8.52
CA ALA A 377 -17.67 83.81 9.38
C ALA A 377 -16.64 84.94 9.52
N LEU A 378 -15.35 84.62 9.67
CA LEU A 378 -14.26 85.60 9.70
C LEU A 378 -14.13 86.34 8.38
N ARG A 379 -14.17 85.64 7.24
CA ARG A 379 -14.18 86.26 5.90
C ARG A 379 -15.37 87.20 5.71
N SER A 380 -16.56 86.78 6.16
CA SER A 380 -17.76 87.61 6.13
C SER A 380 -17.61 88.88 6.96
N ARG A 381 -17.11 88.77 8.20
CA ARG A 381 -16.82 89.93 9.07
C ARG A 381 -15.79 90.87 8.43
N GLN A 382 -14.73 90.33 7.85
CA GLN A 382 -13.71 91.13 7.15
C GLN A 382 -14.31 91.88 5.96
N SER A 383 -15.14 91.21 5.15
CA SER A 383 -15.84 91.85 4.03
C SER A 383 -16.80 92.95 4.50
N GLN A 384 -17.52 92.75 5.59
CA GLN A 384 -18.40 93.76 6.18
C GLN A 384 -17.61 94.99 6.65
N GLN A 385 -16.44 94.78 7.30
CA GLN A 385 -15.57 95.87 7.72
C GLN A 385 -15.04 96.68 6.52
N LEU A 386 -14.60 96.00 5.45
CA LEU A 386 -14.14 96.67 4.23
C LEU A 386 -15.26 97.48 3.57
N ASN A 387 -16.48 96.93 3.49
CA ASN A 387 -17.64 97.66 2.98
C ASN A 387 -18.00 98.87 3.86
N ALA A 388 -17.95 98.73 5.18
CA ALA A 388 -18.19 99.83 6.11
C ALA A 388 -17.15 100.96 5.92
N GLN A 389 -15.86 100.61 5.79
CA GLN A 389 -14.80 101.59 5.50
C GLN A 389 -15.01 102.28 4.16
N TRP A 390 -15.41 101.53 3.13
CA TRP A 390 -15.70 102.09 1.81
C TRP A 390 -16.88 103.07 1.85
N ASN A 391 -17.99 102.69 2.50
CA ASN A 391 -19.16 103.57 2.69
C ASN A 391 -18.79 104.83 3.48
N GLN A 392 -17.97 104.71 4.52
CA GLN A 392 -17.51 105.87 5.31
C GLN A 392 -16.66 106.83 4.47
N ARG A 393 -15.78 106.32 3.60
CA ARG A 393 -15.00 107.14 2.66
C ARG A 393 -15.91 107.88 1.68
N GLN A 394 -16.93 107.22 1.14
CA GLN A 394 -17.91 107.88 0.26
C GLN A 394 -18.67 108.99 0.98
N ALA A 395 -19.12 108.75 2.21
CA ALA A 395 -19.81 109.77 3.01
C ALA A 395 -18.90 110.99 3.28
N LEU A 396 -17.63 110.77 3.62
CA LEU A 396 -16.65 111.85 3.80
C LEU A 396 -16.38 112.61 2.49
N ALA A 397 -16.31 111.92 1.35
CA ALA A 397 -16.15 112.56 0.04
C ALA A 397 -17.35 113.44 -0.31
N HIS A 398 -18.58 112.97 -0.06
CA HIS A 398 -19.79 113.78 -0.24
C HIS A 398 -19.84 114.99 0.69
N GLN A 399 -19.39 114.87 1.95
CA GLN A 399 -19.31 116.00 2.87
C GLN A 399 -18.31 117.07 2.39
N GLN A 400 -17.16 116.67 1.82
CA GLN A 400 -16.19 117.63 1.31
C GLN A 400 -16.71 118.43 0.10
N GLN A 401 -17.58 117.86 -0.72
CA GLN A 401 -18.22 118.58 -1.83
C GLN A 401 -19.23 119.65 -1.37
N GLN A 402 -19.67 119.60 -0.11
CA GLN A 402 -20.60 120.59 0.47
C GLN A 402 -19.89 121.71 1.26
N ARG A 403 -18.55 121.69 1.34
CA ARG A 403 -17.80 122.80 1.97
C ARG A 403 -17.65 123.97 0.99
N PRO A 404 -18.03 125.20 1.37
CA PRO A 404 -17.74 126.39 0.55
C PRO A 404 -16.21 126.61 0.46
N PRO A 405 -15.72 127.16 -0.66
CA PRO A 405 -14.29 127.30 -0.90
C PRO A 405 -13.63 128.22 0.14
N PRO A 406 -12.42 127.88 0.62
CA PRO A 406 -11.68 128.76 1.51
C PRO A 406 -11.30 130.04 0.78
N GLN A 407 -11.66 131.19 1.36
CA GLN A 407 -11.17 132.51 0.97
C GLN A 407 -9.65 132.52 1.07
N GLN A 408 -8.98 132.75 -0.06
CA GLN A 408 -7.53 132.86 -0.12
C GLN A 408 -7.06 134.13 0.59
N GLN A 409 -6.39 133.98 1.73
CA GLN A 409 -5.50 135.02 2.25
C GLN A 409 -4.06 134.63 1.95
N TYR A 410 -3.46 135.37 1.01
CA TYR A 410 -2.03 135.41 0.76
C TYR A 410 -1.29 135.83 2.04
N GLN A 411 -0.47 134.93 2.60
CA GLN A 411 0.63 135.31 3.50
C GLN A 411 1.88 134.47 3.21
N ALA A 412 3.01 135.18 3.33
CA ALA A 412 4.35 134.92 2.85
C ALA A 412 5.02 133.60 3.30
N PRO A 413 6.06 133.14 2.59
CA PRO A 413 6.74 131.87 2.88
C PRO A 413 7.66 131.97 4.11
N PRO A 414 7.64 130.98 5.03
CA PRO A 414 8.69 130.83 6.04
C PRO A 414 9.90 130.00 5.52
N PRO A 415 11.09 130.16 6.14
CA PRO A 415 12.39 129.70 5.63
C PRO A 415 12.67 128.20 5.88
N PRO A 416 13.72 127.61 5.26
CA PRO A 416 13.94 126.16 5.27
C PRO A 416 14.48 125.70 6.62
N ARG A 417 13.91 124.62 7.17
CA ARG A 417 14.47 123.91 8.33
C ARG A 417 14.69 122.42 8.01
N ALA A 418 15.98 122.09 8.00
CA ALA A 418 16.65 120.86 8.45
C ALA A 418 15.94 119.51 8.30
N ARG A 419 16.56 118.65 7.50
CA ARG A 419 16.49 117.18 7.57
C ARG A 419 16.64 116.72 9.03
N ALA A 420 15.59 116.11 9.58
CA ALA A 420 15.68 115.25 10.75
C ALA A 420 15.56 113.79 10.31
N ALA A 421 16.43 112.98 10.91
CA ALA A 421 16.75 111.61 10.56
C ALA A 421 15.56 110.64 10.70
N ALA A 422 15.57 109.62 9.84
CA ALA A 422 14.74 108.43 9.96
C ALA A 422 15.05 107.67 11.27
N PRO A 423 14.04 107.15 11.99
CA PRO A 423 14.28 106.16 13.03
C PRO A 423 14.62 104.79 12.39
N PRO A 424 15.52 103.99 12.99
CA PRO A 424 15.91 102.69 12.46
C PRO A 424 14.79 101.64 12.61
N PRO A 425 14.80 100.56 11.80
CA PRO A 425 13.89 99.44 11.99
C PRO A 425 14.23 98.69 13.28
N SER A 426 13.28 98.61 14.20
CA SER A 426 13.36 97.74 15.36
C SER A 426 13.28 96.28 14.92
N SER A 427 14.34 95.53 15.18
CA SER A 427 14.39 94.08 15.07
C SER A 427 13.38 93.47 16.04
N ASP A 428 12.33 92.83 15.52
CA ASP A 428 11.54 91.90 16.32
C ASP A 428 12.33 90.62 16.50
N VAL A 429 12.76 90.47 17.75
CA VAL A 429 13.30 89.26 18.36
C VAL A 429 12.28 88.13 18.20
N ALA A 430 12.72 87.00 17.66
CA ALA A 430 12.02 85.73 17.79
C ALA A 430 11.93 85.39 19.29
N VAL A 431 10.80 85.72 19.92
CA VAL A 431 10.46 85.19 21.24
C VAL A 431 9.99 83.76 21.03
N ALA A 432 10.94 82.82 21.14
CA ALA A 432 10.61 81.44 21.47
C ALA A 432 9.91 81.45 22.82
N ARG A 433 8.58 81.32 22.80
CA ARG A 433 7.81 80.98 24.01
C ARG A 433 8.22 79.57 24.43
N VAL A 434 9.14 79.48 25.38
CA VAL A 434 9.34 78.28 26.17
C VAL A 434 8.08 78.10 27.01
N ILE A 435 7.26 77.11 26.63
CA ILE A 435 6.21 76.58 27.48
C ILE A 435 6.92 75.75 28.56
N PRO A 436 6.78 76.05 29.86
CA PRO A 436 7.27 75.17 30.91
C PRO A 436 6.37 73.93 30.92
N GLY A 437 6.89 72.77 30.50
CA GLY A 437 6.18 71.49 30.55
C GLY A 437 6.23 70.58 29.32
N ALA A 438 7.04 70.87 28.30
CA ALA A 438 7.19 69.98 27.14
C ALA A 438 8.38 69.03 27.31
N THR A 439 8.10 67.73 27.47
CA THR A 439 9.04 66.62 27.29
C THR A 439 9.49 66.53 25.81
N PRO A 440 10.68 65.99 25.50
CA PRO A 440 11.20 66.02 24.15
C PRO A 440 10.47 65.01 23.25
N ALA A 441 9.42 65.46 22.57
CA ALA A 441 8.79 64.75 21.48
C ALA A 441 9.55 65.02 20.18
N GLN A 442 10.40 64.06 19.83
CA GLN A 442 10.70 63.55 18.48
C GLN A 442 10.32 64.48 17.32
N TRP A 443 11.34 65.03 16.68
CA TRP A 443 11.24 65.53 15.31
C TRP A 443 10.92 64.35 14.39
N ALA A 444 9.63 64.19 14.10
CA ALA A 444 9.14 63.20 13.15
C ALA A 444 9.44 63.69 11.73
N CYS A 445 10.29 62.93 11.03
CA CYS A 445 10.44 63.03 9.58
C CYS A 445 9.07 62.76 8.90
N PRO A 446 8.61 63.61 7.96
CA PRO A 446 7.30 63.46 7.31
C PRO A 446 7.14 62.20 6.45
N HIS A 447 8.20 61.40 6.26
CA HIS A 447 8.13 60.10 5.56
C HIS A 447 7.78 58.90 6.45
N CYS A 448 7.80 59.03 7.79
CA CYS A 448 7.55 57.89 8.68
C CYS A 448 6.10 57.76 9.18
N THR A 449 5.23 58.73 8.85
CA THR A 449 3.86 58.77 9.40
C THR A 449 2.90 57.75 8.76
N PHE A 450 3.29 57.08 7.67
CA PHE A 450 2.43 56.09 6.99
C PHE A 450 2.67 54.63 7.43
N ALA A 451 3.76 54.33 8.15
CA ALA A 451 4.11 52.96 8.54
C ALA A 451 3.71 52.57 9.97
N ASN A 452 3.06 53.47 10.72
CA ASN A 452 2.79 53.26 12.15
C ASN A 452 1.46 52.56 12.49
N LEU A 453 0.79 51.98 11.49
CA LEU A 453 -0.47 51.22 11.69
C LEU A 453 -0.33 49.71 11.48
N LEU A 454 0.86 49.18 11.17
CA LEU A 454 1.03 47.76 10.80
C LEU A 454 2.24 47.01 11.40
N HIS A 455 2.82 47.45 12.53
CA HIS A 455 3.91 46.67 13.15
C HIS A 455 3.76 46.51 14.67
N ARG A 456 2.92 45.56 15.08
CA ARG A 456 3.29 44.66 16.18
C ARG A 456 3.68 43.33 15.53
N THR A 457 4.88 42.85 15.89
CA THR A 457 5.42 41.50 15.66
C THR A 457 5.99 41.12 14.28
N GLN A 458 7.03 41.81 13.80
CA GLN A 458 8.05 41.12 13.01
C GLN A 458 9.45 41.66 13.37
N THR A 459 10.16 40.90 14.19
CA THR A 459 11.61 40.97 14.38
C THR A 459 12.28 40.19 13.26
N THR A 460 13.16 40.82 12.48
CA THR A 460 14.08 40.11 11.59
C THR A 460 15.14 39.38 12.42
N ALA A 461 15.70 38.30 11.88
CA ALA A 461 16.64 37.38 12.54
C ALA A 461 17.97 38.01 13.04
N ALA A 462 18.17 39.32 12.88
CA ALA A 462 19.33 40.06 13.35
C ALA A 462 19.03 41.06 14.50
N GLY A 463 17.78 41.10 15.00
CA GLY A 463 17.44 41.86 16.22
C GLY A 463 17.50 43.39 16.11
N LEU A 464 17.66 43.97 14.92
CA LEU A 464 17.69 45.41 14.71
C LEU A 464 16.32 45.94 14.28
N SER A 465 15.90 47.06 14.85
CA SER A 465 14.63 47.71 14.48
C SER A 465 14.73 48.34 13.10
N ILE A 466 13.64 48.35 12.32
CA ILE A 466 13.58 48.99 10.99
C ILE A 466 14.00 50.46 11.03
N CYS A 467 13.81 51.13 12.18
CA CYS A 467 14.29 52.50 12.41
C CYS A 467 15.81 52.63 12.37
N GLU A 468 16.59 51.62 12.79
CA GLU A 468 18.06 51.68 12.76
C GLU A 468 18.64 51.45 11.35
N LEU A 469 17.91 50.78 10.47
CA LEU A 469 18.35 50.57 9.08
C LEU A 469 18.27 51.88 8.26
N CYS A 470 17.22 52.68 8.47
CA CYS A 470 17.05 53.96 7.76
C CYS A 470 18.11 55.01 8.13
N THR A 471 18.59 55.01 9.38
CA THR A 471 19.61 55.98 9.82
C THR A 471 21.01 55.65 9.29
N ARG A 472 21.28 54.38 8.93
CA ARG A 472 22.58 53.97 8.38
C ARG A 472 22.73 54.21 6.89
N THR A 473 21.65 54.16 6.12
CA THR A 473 21.69 54.44 4.67
C THR A 473 21.74 55.94 4.35
N ALA A 474 21.29 56.81 5.25
CA ALA A 474 21.37 58.27 5.08
C ALA A 474 22.78 58.86 5.29
N ARG A 475 23.80 58.06 5.65
CA ARG A 475 25.20 58.48 5.78
C ARG A 475 26.09 58.09 4.59
N VAL A 476 25.50 57.55 3.52
CA VAL A 476 26.20 57.25 2.27
C VAL A 476 25.43 57.87 1.10
N GLN A 477 25.37 59.21 1.05
CA GLN A 477 25.24 60.02 -0.16
C GLN A 477 25.90 61.37 0.07
#